data_AF-A0A1F4V3P0-F1
#
_entry.id   AF-A0A1F4V3P0-F1
#
_cell.length_a   1.000
_cell.length_b   1.000
_cell.length_c   1.000
_cell.angle_alpha   90.00
_cell.angle_beta   90.00
_cell.angle_gamma   90.00
#
_symmetry.space_group_name_H-M   'P 1'
#
loop_
_entity.id
_entity.type
_entity.pdbx_description
1 polymer ?
#
loop_
_entity_poly.entity_id
_entity_poly.type
_entity_poly.pdbx_seq_one_letter_code
_entity_poly.pdbx_strand_id
1 'polypeptide(L)' 'MTKETKNKRSVTKASNIAEVVMAHPEVVEVFMDWGLHCVGCAAQAYDTIENGSKVHGFTDADIDELVARLNEVIKHKE' A
#
# COMPACT_ATOMS: atom_id res chain seq x y z
N MET A 1 -21.38 -9.94 4.36
CA MET A 1 -20.39 -9.03 3.75
C MET A 1 -19.34 -9.91 3.10
N THR A 2 -19.30 -9.89 1.78
CA THR A 2 -18.62 -10.85 0.91
C THR A 2 -17.11 -10.76 1.10
N LYS A 3 -16.50 -11.86 1.56
CA LYS A 3 -15.04 -12.03 1.57
C LYS A 3 -14.60 -12.20 0.12
N GLU A 4 -14.30 -11.09 -0.55
CA GLU A 4 -13.61 -11.12 -1.84
C GLU A 4 -12.23 -11.74 -1.62
N THR A 5 -12.02 -12.85 -2.30
CA THR A 5 -10.78 -13.60 -2.33
C THR A 5 -9.76 -12.79 -3.14
N LYS A 6 -9.18 -11.74 -2.55
CA LYS A 6 -8.18 -10.93 -3.25
C LYS A 6 -6.89 -11.74 -3.39
N ASN A 7 -6.56 -12.05 -4.63
CA ASN A 7 -5.30 -12.62 -5.06
C ASN A 7 -4.13 -11.84 -4.42
N LYS A 8 -3.42 -12.46 -3.46
CA LYS A 8 -2.30 -11.87 -2.70
C LYS A 8 -1.03 -11.62 -3.53
N ARG A 9 -1.13 -11.57 -4.85
CA ARG A 9 0.04 -11.38 -5.74
C ARG A 9 0.23 -9.94 -6.21
N SER A 10 -0.76 -9.08 -5.97
CA SER A 10 -0.70 -7.69 -6.41
C SER A 10 -1.64 -6.81 -5.60
N VAL A 11 -1.28 -5.53 -5.48
CA VAL A 11 -2.04 -4.50 -4.79
C VAL A 11 -2.48 -3.41 -5.77
N THR A 12 -3.56 -2.72 -5.45
CA THR A 12 -4.03 -1.55 -6.22
C THR A 12 -4.16 -0.35 -5.30
N LYS A 13 -4.37 0.85 -5.85
CA LYS A 13 -4.58 2.08 -5.07
C LYS A 13 -5.78 2.00 -4.10
N ALA A 14 -6.74 1.13 -4.37
CA ALA A 14 -7.89 0.83 -3.51
C ALA A 14 -7.62 -0.25 -2.44
N SER A 15 -6.42 -0.84 -2.40
CA SER A 15 -6.04 -1.76 -1.34
C SER A 15 -5.92 -1.02 -0.01
N ASN A 16 -6.40 -1.65 1.07
CA ASN A 16 -6.21 -1.15 2.42
C ASN A 16 -4.74 -1.30 2.82
N ILE A 17 -4.17 -0.26 3.42
CA ILE A 17 -2.75 -0.19 3.76
C ILE A 17 -2.36 -1.27 4.78
N ALA A 18 -3.15 -1.43 5.85
CA ALA A 18 -2.84 -2.42 6.88
C ALA A 18 -2.91 -3.85 6.36
N GLU A 19 -3.90 -4.17 5.51
CA GLU A 19 -4.00 -5.48 4.87
C GLU A 19 -2.78 -5.77 3.98
N VAL A 20 -2.31 -4.75 3.24
CA VAL A 20 -1.11 -4.85 2.39
C VAL A 20 0.13 -5.11 3.23
N VAL A 21 0.38 -4.30 4.27
CA VAL A 21 1.56 -4.48 5.14
C VAL A 21 1.53 -5.82 5.89
N MET A 22 0.36 -6.26 6.35
CA MET A 22 0.22 -7.57 7.01
C MET A 22 0.50 -8.73 6.04
N ALA A 23 0.11 -8.61 4.77
CA ALA A 23 0.33 -9.64 3.77
C ALA A 23 1.76 -9.60 3.19
N HIS A 24 2.35 -8.41 3.10
CA HIS A 24 3.60 -8.12 2.42
C HIS A 24 4.47 -7.19 3.28
N PRO A 25 5.05 -7.67 4.40
CA PRO A 25 5.82 -6.83 5.32
C PRO A 25 7.04 -6.17 4.66
N GLU A 26 7.57 -6.74 3.57
CA GLU A 26 8.65 -6.17 2.76
C GLU A 26 8.29 -4.81 2.13
N VAL A 27 7.01 -4.53 1.91
CA VAL A 27 6.62 -3.27 1.26
C VAL A 27 6.62 -2.08 2.22
N VAL A 28 6.81 -2.33 3.52
CA VAL A 28 6.94 -1.26 4.53
C VAL A 28 8.10 -0.33 4.19
N GLU A 29 9.22 -0.88 3.71
CA GLU A 29 10.39 -0.08 3.29
C GLU A 29 10.02 0.85 2.13
N VAL A 30 9.23 0.38 1.16
CA VAL A 30 8.76 1.23 0.06
C VAL A 30 7.90 2.38 0.58
N PHE A 31 6.96 2.12 1.49
CA PHE A 31 6.16 3.21 2.08
C PHE A 31 7.04 4.22 2.83
N MET A 32 8.05 3.76 3.56
CA MET A 32 8.99 4.63 4.27
C MET A 32 9.83 5.48 3.31
N ASP A 33 10.35 4.91 2.22
CA ASP A 33 11.10 5.62 1.18
C ASP A 33 10.27 6.73 0.54
N TRP A 34 8.94 6.54 0.47
CA TRP A 34 7.97 7.52 0.00
C TRP A 34 7.49 8.47 1.12
N GLY A 35 8.13 8.48 2.29
CA GLY A 35 7.78 9.38 3.39
C GLY A 35 6.50 9.00 4.16
N LEU A 36 5.88 7.85 3.86
CA LEU A 36 4.70 7.32 4.53
C LEU A 36 5.08 6.48 5.76
N HIS A 37 5.89 7.04 6.66
CA HIS A 37 6.39 6.36 7.86
C HIS A 37 5.27 5.88 8.81
N CYS A 38 4.09 6.47 8.71
CA CYS A 38 2.93 6.15 9.55
C CYS A 38 2.14 4.92 9.06
N VAL A 39 2.61 4.19 8.04
CA VAL A 39 1.92 3.03 7.45
C VAL A 39 1.50 1.95 8.47
N GLY A 40 2.19 1.87 9.62
CA GLY A 40 1.86 0.97 10.73
C GLY A 40 1.04 1.58 11.87
N CYS A 41 0.63 2.84 11.76
CA CYS A 41 -0.12 3.56 12.80
C CYS A 41 -1.62 3.23 12.73
N ALA A 42 -2.28 3.16 13.89
CA ALA A 42 -3.72 2.88 13.97
C ALA A 42 -4.59 3.86 13.17
N ALA A 43 -4.12 5.10 12.97
CA ALA A 43 -4.81 6.10 12.16
C ALA A 43 -4.89 5.72 10.66
N GLN A 44 -3.86 5.02 10.14
CA GLN A 44 -3.79 4.58 8.74
C GLN A 44 -4.36 3.17 8.54
N ALA A 45 -4.73 2.48 9.61
CA ALA A 45 -5.17 1.09 9.55
C ALA A 45 -6.44 0.87 8.70
N TYR A 46 -7.24 1.93 8.51
CA TYR A 46 -8.48 1.89 7.76
C TYR A 46 -8.40 2.59 6.39
N ASP A 47 -7.26 3.21 6.07
CA ASP A 47 -7.08 3.93 4.81
C ASP A 47 -6.69 3.00 3.64
N THR A 48 -7.11 3.38 2.44
CA THR A 48 -6.56 2.84 1.20
C THR A 48 -5.23 3.51 0.89
N ILE A 49 -4.40 2.87 0.06
CA ILE A 49 -3.14 3.46 -0.42
C ILE A 49 -3.40 4.84 -1.04
N GLU A 50 -4.45 4.97 -1.85
CA GLU A 50 -4.83 6.25 -2.47
C GLU A 50 -5.19 7.31 -1.42
N ASN A 51 -6.10 7.00 -0.49
CA ASN A 51 -6.58 8.00 0.46
C ASN A 51 -5.47 8.43 1.43
N GLY A 52 -4.73 7.45 1.96
CA GLY A 52 -3.58 7.70 2.84
C GLY A 52 -2.52 8.56 2.14
N SER A 53 -2.19 8.26 0.88
CA SER A 53 -1.22 9.06 0.13
C SER A 53 -1.73 10.47 -0.19
N LYS A 54 -3.01 10.64 -0.54
CA LYS A 54 -3.60 11.96 -0.83
C LYS A 54 -3.59 12.89 0.38
N VAL A 55 -3.81 12.38 1.59
CA VAL A 55 -3.71 13.16 2.84
C VAL A 55 -2.30 13.74 3.04
N HIS A 56 -1.28 13.08 2.48
CA HIS A 56 0.12 13.51 2.52
C HIS A 56 0.54 14.34 1.30
N GLY A 57 -0.40 14.70 0.42
CA GLY A 57 -0.15 15.61 -0.71
C GLY A 57 0.35 14.94 -1.99
N PHE A 58 0.31 13.61 -2.08
CA PHE A 58 0.66 12.89 -3.31
C PHE A 58 -0.40 13.09 -4.39
N THR A 59 0.04 13.24 -5.64
CA THR A 59 -0.81 13.30 -6.82
C THR A 59 -1.22 11.90 -7.27
N ASP A 60 -2.21 11.79 -8.17
CA ASP A 60 -2.61 10.49 -8.74
C ASP A 60 -1.43 9.79 -9.46
N ALA A 61 -0.54 10.56 -10.10
CA ALA A 61 0.65 10.03 -10.77
C ALA A 61 1.65 9.44 -9.77
N ASP A 62 1.90 10.14 -8.66
CA ASP A 62 2.77 9.66 -7.58
C ASP A 62 2.22 8.36 -6.98
N ILE A 63 0.90 8.27 -6.81
CA ILE A 63 0.22 7.09 -6.26
C ILE A 63 0.33 5.90 -7.23
N ASP A 64 0.18 6.14 -8.53
CA ASP A 64 0.34 5.09 -9.54
C ASP A 64 1.78 4.55 -9.55
N GLU A 65 2.79 5.42 -9.39
CA GLU A 65 4.20 5.02 -9.25
C GLU A 65 4.46 4.24 -7.96
N LEU A 66 3.93 4.69 -6.83
CA LEU A 66 3.99 3.97 -5.55
C LEU A 66 3.41 2.56 -5.70
N VAL A 67 2.20 2.43 -6.27
CA VAL A 67 1.56 1.12 -6.48
C VAL A 67 2.38 0.23 -7.41
N ALA A 68 3.00 0.79 -8.46
CA ALA A 68 3.89 0.04 -9.33
C ALA A 68 5.11 -0.50 -8.55
N ARG A 69 5.73 0.35 -7.72
CA ARG A 69 6.89 -0.03 -6.90
C ARG A 69 6.55 -1.10 -5.84
N LEU A 70 5.40 -0.98 -5.18
CA LEU A 70 4.91 -2.00 -4.25
C LEU A 70 4.76 -3.36 -4.95
N ASN A 71 4.15 -3.37 -6.14
CA ASN A 71 3.95 -4.59 -6.92
C ASN A 71 5.26 -5.20 -7.46
N GLU A 72 6.26 -4.36 -7.76
CA GLU A 72 7.60 -4.82 -8.13
C GLU A 72 8.24 -5.59 -6.96
N VAL A 73 8.26 -4.99 -5.76
CA VAL A 73 8.83 -5.63 -4.56
C VAL A 73 8.12 -6.94 -4.21
N ILE A 74 6.78 -6.98 -4.29
CA ILE A 74 5.99 -8.18 -4.03
C ILE A 74 6.38 -9.33 -4.98
N LYS A 75 6.61 -9.04 -6.27
CA LYS A 75 6.98 -10.06 -7.27
C LYS A 75 8.42 -10.55 -7.12
N HIS A 76 9.34 -9.70 -6.68
CA HIS A 76 10.76 -10.07 -6.56
C HIS A 76 11.10 -10.86 -5.30
N LYS A 77 10.18 -10.95 -4.33
CA LYS A 77 10.35 -11.78 -3.13
C LYS A 77 9.91 -13.24 -3.34
N GLU A 78 9.33 -13.58 -4.49
CA GLU A 78 8.99 -14.96 -4.89
C GLU A 78 10.19 -15.74 -5.45
#